data_AF-A0A2N1QL43-F1
#
_entry.id   AF-A0A2N1QL43-F1
#
_cell.length_a   1.000
_cell.length_b   1.000
_cell.length_c   1.000
_cell.angle_alpha   90.00
_cell.angle_beta   90.00
_cell.angle_gamma   90.00
#
_symmetry.space_group_name_H-M   'P 1'
#
loop_
_entity.id
_entity.type
_entity.pdbx_description
1 polymer ?
#
loop_
_entity_poly.entity_id
_entity_poly.type
_entity_poly.pdbx_seq_one_letter_code
_entity_poly.pdbx_strand_id
1 'polypeptide(L)'
;MEFDKARDIFGMYVFDRRAMKERLPQHIFNDLLASIEGGQKLDSALADMVASAMKEWALSKGATHWTHWFHPRTELTAEKHMSFMSKDETGMPIESFKGKELIQSEPDASSLPSGGIRSTFEARGYSAWDPSSPAFIMMSKKGGTLCIPSVFISYDGTPLDLKTPLLKAVDAVETRAMRILKLFGNRGLKWAHVTVGAEQEYFLIDNAVAKDRLDLRYCGRTILGCPPPKGQQMEDHYFGSIPSRVLAFMEDVERDLYRLGV
;
A
#
# COMPACT_ATOMS: atom_id res chain seq x y z
N MET A 1 -6.53 -12.53 -28.17
CA MET A 1 -6.75 -11.34 -27.31
C MET A 1 -5.55 -10.44 -27.51
N GLU A 2 -5.77 -9.18 -27.84
CA GLU A 2 -4.70 -8.18 -27.84
C GLU A 2 -4.49 -7.79 -26.38
N PHE A 3 -3.30 -8.06 -25.85
CA PHE A 3 -2.95 -7.68 -24.48
C PHE A 3 -2.39 -6.27 -24.49
N ASP A 4 -2.83 -5.42 -23.56
CA ASP A 4 -2.29 -4.07 -23.44
C ASP A 4 -0.79 -4.14 -23.15
N LYS A 5 0.00 -3.28 -23.79
CA LYS A 5 1.45 -3.26 -23.56
C LYS A 5 1.73 -2.74 -22.15
N ALA A 6 2.73 -3.32 -21.49
CA ALA A 6 3.12 -2.95 -20.12
C ALA A 6 3.26 -1.42 -19.95
N ARG A 7 3.90 -0.75 -20.91
CA ARG A 7 4.08 0.72 -20.90
C ARG A 7 2.77 1.52 -20.87
N ASP A 8 1.70 0.99 -21.49
CA ASP A 8 0.43 1.67 -21.66
C ASP A 8 -0.45 1.49 -20.41
N ILE A 9 -0.19 0.43 -19.63
CA ILE A 9 -0.89 0.12 -18.38
C ILE A 9 -0.13 0.52 -17.12
N PHE A 10 1.16 0.82 -17.24
CA PHE A 10 2.02 1.04 -16.10
C PHE A 10 1.53 2.18 -15.20
N GLY A 11 1.28 1.87 -13.92
CA GLY A 11 0.80 2.83 -12.93
C GLY A 11 -0.61 3.38 -13.18
N MET A 12 -1.41 2.76 -14.06
CA MET A 12 -2.75 3.32 -14.41
C MET A 12 -3.73 3.39 -13.23
N TYR A 13 -3.47 2.64 -12.16
CA TYR A 13 -4.22 2.62 -10.92
C TYR A 13 -3.45 3.26 -9.76
N VAL A 14 -2.46 4.10 -10.04
CA VAL A 14 -1.70 4.85 -9.04
C VAL A 14 -1.99 6.35 -9.20
N PHE A 15 -2.32 7.01 -8.09
CA PHE A 15 -2.46 8.46 -8.03
C PHE A 15 -1.07 9.09 -7.87
N ASP A 16 -0.26 8.94 -8.91
CA ASP A 16 1.13 9.41 -8.95
C ASP A 16 1.24 10.91 -9.27
N ARG A 17 2.46 11.42 -9.39
CA ARG A 17 2.70 12.83 -9.76
C ARG A 17 2.06 13.24 -11.09
N ARG A 18 1.88 12.31 -12.04
CA ARG A 18 1.26 12.58 -13.35
C ARG A 18 -0.24 12.78 -13.16
N ALA A 19 -0.90 11.83 -12.48
CA ALA A 19 -2.32 11.90 -12.16
C ALA A 19 -2.65 13.13 -11.29
N MET A 20 -1.81 13.43 -10.30
CA MET A 20 -1.94 14.62 -9.48
C MET A 20 -1.88 15.90 -10.31
N LYS A 21 -0.91 16.02 -11.23
CA LYS A 21 -0.73 17.22 -12.07
C LYS A 21 -1.89 17.44 -13.04
N GLU A 22 -2.51 16.37 -13.53
CA GLU A 22 -3.66 16.46 -14.44
C GLU A 22 -4.95 16.88 -13.72
N ARG A 23 -5.08 16.58 -12.43
CA ARG A 23 -6.33 16.76 -11.66
C ARG A 23 -6.30 17.95 -10.70
N LEU A 24 -5.13 18.34 -10.22
CA LEU A 24 -4.97 19.43 -9.25
C LEU A 24 -4.62 20.74 -9.94
N PRO A 25 -5.14 21.90 -9.46
CA PRO A 25 -4.62 23.20 -9.84
C PRO A 25 -3.11 23.30 -9.60
N GLN A 26 -2.39 24.03 -10.45
CA GLN A 26 -0.91 24.09 -10.41
C GLN A 26 -0.34 24.51 -9.04
N HIS A 27 -0.99 25.43 -8.33
CA HIS A 27 -0.54 25.86 -7.01
C HIS A 27 -0.73 24.74 -5.96
N ILE A 28 -1.91 24.11 -5.91
CA ILE A 28 -2.21 22.95 -5.05
C ILE A 28 -1.24 21.79 -5.30
N PHE A 29 -0.92 21.51 -6.56
CA PHE A 29 0.05 20.48 -6.91
C PHE A 29 1.45 20.80 -6.38
N ASN A 30 1.91 22.05 -6.52
CA ASN A 30 3.21 22.48 -6.03
C ASN A 30 3.29 22.44 -4.49
N ASP A 31 2.22 22.86 -3.82
CA ASP A 31 2.14 22.83 -2.35
C ASP A 31 2.13 21.39 -1.82
N LEU A 32 1.39 20.47 -2.49
CA LEU A 32 1.43 19.05 -2.17
C LEU A 32 2.83 18.45 -2.37
N LEU A 33 3.53 18.78 -3.45
CA LEU A 33 4.91 18.33 -3.67
C LEU A 33 5.86 18.85 -2.58
N ALA A 34 5.70 20.11 -2.16
CA ALA A 34 6.49 20.67 -1.06
C ALA A 34 6.22 19.93 0.27
N SER A 35 4.98 19.50 0.52
CA SER A 35 4.65 18.64 1.67
C SER A 35 5.28 17.26 1.58
N ILE A 36 5.28 16.63 0.39
CA ILE A 36 5.91 15.32 0.16
C ILE A 36 7.42 15.37 0.38
N GLU A 37 8.06 16.45 -0.05
CA GLU A 37 9.51 16.65 0.08
C GLU A 37 9.93 17.11 1.50
N GLY A 38 9.01 17.09 2.47
CA GLY A 38 9.29 17.36 3.88
C GLY A 38 9.33 18.83 4.26
N GLY A 39 8.87 19.72 3.39
CA GLY A 39 8.93 21.17 3.58
C GLY A 39 7.77 21.77 4.38
N GLN A 40 6.58 21.15 4.36
CA GLN A 40 5.35 21.78 4.89
C GLN A 40 4.32 20.77 5.39
N LYS A 41 3.61 21.09 6.48
CA LYS A 41 2.42 20.35 6.90
C LYS A 41 1.29 20.55 5.90
N LEU A 42 0.53 19.50 5.65
CA LEU A 42 -0.65 19.54 4.79
C LEU A 42 -1.76 20.29 5.54
N ASP A 43 -2.12 21.48 5.07
CA ASP A 43 -3.21 22.25 5.67
C ASP A 43 -4.58 21.65 5.32
N SER A 44 -5.63 22.03 6.07
CA SER A 44 -6.96 21.44 5.87
C SER A 44 -7.57 21.77 4.50
N ALA A 45 -7.29 22.95 3.95
CA ALA A 45 -7.87 23.38 2.68
C ALA A 45 -7.22 22.64 1.51
N LEU A 46 -5.89 22.53 1.54
CA LEU A 46 -5.09 21.69 0.65
C LEU A 46 -5.58 20.24 0.71
N ALA A 47 -5.82 19.70 1.90
CA ALA A 47 -6.33 18.34 2.06
C ALA A 47 -7.70 18.13 1.44
N ASP A 48 -8.64 19.08 1.61
CA ASP A 48 -9.98 18.99 1.01
C ASP A 48 -9.91 18.99 -0.52
N MET A 49 -9.04 19.83 -1.10
CA MET A 49 -8.83 19.86 -2.56
C MET A 49 -8.21 18.57 -3.07
N VAL A 50 -7.21 18.04 -2.37
CA VAL A 50 -6.56 16.76 -2.73
C VAL A 50 -7.54 15.59 -2.58
N ALA A 51 -8.34 15.55 -1.52
CA ALA A 51 -9.35 14.53 -1.31
C ALA A 51 -10.40 14.55 -2.42
N SER A 52 -10.90 15.73 -2.81
CA SER A 52 -11.86 15.84 -3.92
C SER A 52 -11.27 15.32 -5.24
N ALA A 53 -10.05 15.72 -5.58
CA ALA A 53 -9.38 15.26 -6.80
C ALA A 53 -9.10 13.74 -6.78
N MET A 54 -8.66 13.21 -5.63
CA MET A 54 -8.39 11.79 -5.44
C MET A 54 -9.68 10.95 -5.54
N LYS A 55 -10.80 11.45 -4.98
CA LYS A 55 -12.13 10.85 -5.10
C LYS A 55 -12.58 10.78 -6.55
N GLU A 56 -12.55 11.92 -7.27
CA GLU A 56 -12.97 11.98 -8.67
C GLU A 56 -12.09 11.10 -9.57
N TRP A 57 -10.79 11.05 -9.29
CA TRP A 57 -9.88 10.12 -9.96
C TRP A 57 -10.27 8.67 -9.69
N ALA A 58 -10.50 8.30 -8.43
CA ALA A 58 -10.84 6.94 -8.04
C ALA A 58 -12.17 6.48 -8.64
N LEU A 59 -13.20 7.32 -8.57
CA LEU A 59 -14.52 7.08 -9.18
C LEU A 59 -14.41 6.91 -10.70
N SER A 60 -13.57 7.73 -11.36
CA SER A 60 -13.35 7.61 -12.81
C SER A 60 -12.68 6.30 -13.23
N LYS A 61 -12.07 5.58 -12.29
CA LYS A 61 -11.47 4.25 -12.46
C LYS A 61 -12.39 3.11 -11.99
N GLY A 62 -13.59 3.42 -11.51
CA GLY A 62 -14.57 2.44 -11.03
C GLY A 62 -14.40 2.06 -9.56
N ALA A 63 -13.66 2.83 -8.77
CA ALA A 63 -13.62 2.63 -7.33
C ALA A 63 -14.96 3.04 -6.69
N THR A 64 -15.44 2.24 -5.74
CA THR A 64 -16.69 2.52 -5.00
C THR A 64 -16.43 2.73 -3.51
N HIS A 65 -15.24 2.33 -3.05
CA HIS A 65 -14.80 2.41 -1.67
C HIS A 65 -13.42 3.04 -1.59
N TRP A 66 -13.06 3.46 -0.39
CA TRP A 66 -11.71 3.87 -0.01
C TRP A 66 -11.31 3.24 1.32
N THR A 67 -10.02 3.20 1.60
CA THR A 67 -9.48 2.68 2.85
C THR A 67 -8.12 3.29 3.17
N HIS A 68 -7.85 3.49 4.46
CA HIS A 68 -6.46 3.64 4.90
C HIS A 68 -5.80 2.27 4.89
N TRP A 69 -4.77 2.15 4.09
CA TRP A 69 -4.00 0.93 3.88
C TRP A 69 -2.70 1.02 4.67
N PHE A 70 -2.48 0.10 5.61
CA PHE A 70 -1.29 0.13 6.46
C PHE A 70 -0.89 -1.26 6.94
N HIS A 71 0.34 -1.37 7.44
CA HIS A 71 0.90 -2.61 7.98
C HIS A 71 1.06 -2.52 9.50
N PRO A 72 0.08 -2.99 10.30
CA PRO A 72 0.28 -3.16 11.74
C PRO A 72 1.44 -4.12 12.04
N ARG A 73 1.87 -4.17 13.31
CA ARG A 73 2.93 -5.08 13.80
C ARG A 73 2.63 -6.59 13.69
N THR A 74 1.51 -6.96 13.09
CA THR A 74 1.17 -8.34 12.76
C THR A 74 1.71 -8.79 11.40
N GLU A 75 2.45 -7.93 10.69
CA GLU A 75 3.05 -8.18 9.37
C GLU A 75 2.05 -8.45 8.22
N LEU A 76 0.76 -8.37 8.51
CA LEU A 76 -0.31 -8.42 7.53
C LEU A 76 -0.83 -7.00 7.26
N THR A 77 -1.29 -6.77 6.04
CA THR A 77 -2.01 -5.55 5.68
C THR A 77 -3.34 -5.44 6.44
N ALA A 78 -3.67 -4.24 6.92
CA ALA A 78 -4.97 -3.91 7.48
C ALA A 78 -5.70 -2.91 6.58
N GLU A 79 -6.99 -3.18 6.37
CA GLU A 79 -7.89 -2.36 5.57
C GLU A 79 -9.28 -2.33 6.21
N LYS A 80 -9.90 -1.15 6.26
CA LYS A 80 -11.32 -0.97 6.57
C LYS A 80 -11.97 -0.21 5.42
N HIS A 81 -12.83 -0.88 4.66
CA HIS A 81 -13.43 -0.30 3.45
C HIS A 81 -14.60 0.61 3.84
N MET A 82 -14.49 1.87 3.42
CA MET A 82 -15.48 2.92 3.59
C MET A 82 -16.09 3.23 2.23
N SER A 83 -17.41 3.37 2.14
CA SER A 83 -18.04 3.74 0.87
C SER A 83 -17.80 5.23 0.57
N PHE A 84 -17.63 5.57 -0.71
CA PHE A 84 -17.75 6.97 -1.13
C PHE A 84 -19.20 7.49 -1.01
N MET A 85 -20.18 6.60 -1.04
CA MET A 85 -21.59 6.98 -0.96
C MET A 85 -21.96 7.37 0.48
N SER A 86 -22.47 8.59 0.62
CA SER A 86 -23.04 9.16 1.83
C SER A 86 -24.44 9.71 1.55
N LYS A 87 -25.07 10.32 2.54
CA LYS A 87 -26.37 10.99 2.40
C LYS A 87 -26.18 12.50 2.53
N ASP A 88 -26.86 13.26 1.69
CA ASP A 88 -26.97 14.70 1.85
C ASP A 88 -28.02 15.06 2.93
N GLU A 89 -28.22 16.36 3.17
CA GLU A 89 -29.19 16.89 4.14
C GLU A 89 -30.64 16.52 3.81
N THR A 90 -30.93 16.18 2.55
CA THR A 90 -32.24 15.76 2.07
C THR A 90 -32.45 14.24 2.11
N GLY A 91 -31.40 13.49 2.46
CA GLY A 91 -31.39 12.03 2.49
C GLY A 91 -31.07 11.36 1.15
N MET A 92 -30.73 12.15 0.12
CA MET A 92 -30.34 11.64 -1.21
C MET A 92 -28.88 11.18 -1.22
N PRO A 93 -28.54 10.16 -2.03
CA PRO A 93 -27.19 9.64 -2.11
C PRO A 93 -26.25 10.66 -2.76
N ILE A 94 -25.10 10.90 -2.14
CA ILE A 94 -24.03 11.75 -2.66
C ILE A 94 -22.67 11.08 -2.45
N GLU A 95 -21.75 11.26 -3.39
CA GLU A 95 -20.38 10.78 -3.25
C GLU A 95 -19.51 11.81 -2.50
N SER A 96 -19.07 11.43 -1.29
CA SER A 96 -18.29 12.27 -0.39
C SER A 96 -16.97 11.60 -0.03
N PHE A 97 -15.90 12.40 -0.05
CA PHE A 97 -14.61 12.08 0.55
C PHE A 97 -13.93 13.40 0.90
N LYS A 98 -13.71 13.64 2.19
CA LYS A 98 -13.28 14.94 2.72
C LYS A 98 -11.81 14.91 3.12
N GLY A 99 -11.15 16.08 3.14
CA GLY A 99 -9.76 16.22 3.57
C GLY A 99 -9.51 15.72 4.98
N LYS A 100 -10.48 15.90 5.89
CA LYS A 100 -10.41 15.30 7.23
C LYS A 100 -10.27 13.78 7.18
N GLU A 101 -11.04 13.10 6.32
CA GLU A 101 -10.99 11.65 6.15
C GLU A 101 -9.69 11.21 5.47
N LEU A 102 -9.12 12.03 4.58
CA LEU A 102 -7.83 11.78 3.95
C LEU A 102 -6.66 11.91 4.93
N ILE A 103 -6.60 12.98 5.72
CA ILE A 103 -5.46 13.23 6.62
C ILE A 103 -5.45 12.24 7.77
N GLN A 104 -6.61 12.03 8.40
CA GLN A 104 -6.70 11.24 9.62
C GLN A 104 -8.04 10.51 9.71
N SER A 105 -7.97 9.20 9.91
CA SER A 105 -9.14 8.40 10.29
C SER A 105 -8.92 7.76 11.65
N GLU A 106 -10.03 7.53 12.34
CA GLU A 106 -10.10 6.80 13.60
C GLU A 106 -10.62 5.38 13.29
N PRO A 107 -9.76 4.46 12.82
CA PRO A 107 -10.14 3.07 12.74
C PRO A 107 -10.37 2.54 14.15
N ASP A 108 -11.47 1.82 14.34
CA ASP A 108 -11.70 1.09 15.59
C ASP A 108 -10.62 0.00 15.72
N ALA A 109 -9.61 0.32 16.52
CA ALA A 109 -8.43 -0.50 16.73
C ALA A 109 -8.56 -1.48 17.90
N SER A 110 -9.76 -1.58 18.51
CA SER A 110 -10.09 -2.62 19.48
C SER A 110 -9.99 -4.04 18.90
N SER A 111 -10.12 -4.17 17.59
CA SER A 111 -10.02 -5.43 16.86
C SER A 111 -8.58 -5.89 16.58
N LEU A 112 -7.58 -5.02 16.76
CA LEU A 112 -6.19 -5.39 16.55
C LEU A 112 -5.65 -6.16 17.75
N PRO A 113 -4.84 -7.22 17.55
CA PRO A 113 -4.28 -8.01 18.64
C PRO A 113 -3.48 -7.13 19.61
N SER A 114 -3.93 -7.02 20.86
CA SER A 114 -3.27 -6.22 21.89
C SER A 114 -2.42 -7.05 22.87
N GLY A 115 -2.41 -8.38 22.71
CA GLY A 115 -1.75 -9.29 23.64
C GLY A 115 -2.28 -9.23 25.07
N GLY A 116 -3.48 -8.66 25.28
CA GLY A 116 -4.05 -8.41 26.62
C GLY A 116 -3.41 -7.24 27.39
N ILE A 117 -2.50 -6.49 26.75
CA ILE A 117 -1.74 -5.40 27.41
C ILE A 117 -2.54 -4.08 27.43
N ARG A 118 -3.53 -3.92 26.54
CA ARG A 118 -4.33 -2.69 26.43
C ARG A 118 -5.79 -2.95 26.74
N SER A 119 -6.38 -2.09 27.56
CA SER A 119 -7.84 -2.08 27.76
C SER A 119 -8.55 -1.61 26.49
N THR A 120 -9.79 -2.03 26.27
CA THR A 120 -10.58 -1.66 25.07
C THR A 120 -10.72 -0.14 24.88
N PHE A 121 -10.74 0.64 25.96
CA PHE A 121 -10.78 2.11 25.87
C PHE A 121 -9.44 2.74 25.43
N GLU A 122 -8.31 2.07 25.68
CA GLU A 122 -6.95 2.47 25.27
C GLU A 122 -6.58 1.90 23.89
N ALA A 123 -7.42 1.01 23.34
CA ALA A 123 -7.23 0.43 22.03
C ALA A 123 -7.59 1.39 20.89
N ARG A 124 -7.77 2.70 21.16
CA ARG A 124 -7.92 3.71 20.12
C ARG A 124 -6.62 3.87 19.35
N GLY A 125 -6.73 3.84 18.04
CA GLY A 125 -5.63 4.09 17.12
C GLY A 125 -6.06 5.07 16.04
N TYR A 126 -5.09 5.76 15.47
CA TYR A 126 -5.28 6.73 14.41
C TYR A 126 -4.46 6.31 13.20
N SER A 127 -5.10 6.29 12.04
CA SER A 127 -4.39 6.19 10.77
C SER A 127 -4.18 7.59 10.21
N ALA A 128 -2.96 7.89 9.78
CA ALA A 128 -2.64 9.15 9.11
C ALA A 128 -2.03 8.87 7.74
N TRP A 129 -2.49 9.59 6.71
CA TRP A 129 -1.96 9.42 5.36
C TRP A 129 -0.48 9.83 5.30
N ASP A 130 0.33 8.98 4.67
CA ASP A 130 1.71 9.32 4.30
C ASP A 130 1.77 9.65 2.80
N PRO A 131 1.90 10.93 2.44
CA PRO A 131 1.91 11.36 1.04
C PRO A 131 3.19 10.98 0.30
N SER A 132 4.24 10.47 0.98
CA SER A 132 5.44 9.95 0.33
C SER A 132 5.18 8.68 -0.49
N SER A 133 4.12 7.94 -0.15
CA SER A 133 3.66 6.75 -0.87
C SER A 133 2.35 7.10 -1.60
N PRO A 134 2.30 6.98 -2.94
CA PRO A 134 1.11 7.37 -3.70
C PRO A 134 -0.08 6.48 -3.38
N ALA A 135 -1.28 7.06 -3.33
CA ALA A 135 -2.51 6.28 -3.25
C ALA A 135 -2.71 5.44 -4.51
N PHE A 136 -3.35 4.29 -4.39
CA PHE A 136 -3.58 3.38 -5.51
C PHE A 136 -4.96 2.76 -5.43
N ILE A 137 -5.42 2.14 -6.52
CA ILE A 137 -6.71 1.46 -6.56
C ILE A 137 -6.47 -0.04 -6.70
N MET A 138 -6.96 -0.79 -5.71
CA MET A 138 -7.08 -2.24 -5.82
C MET A 138 -8.39 -2.57 -6.52
N MET A 139 -8.27 -3.05 -7.77
CA MET A 139 -9.43 -3.50 -8.54
C MET A 139 -9.89 -4.88 -8.09
N SER A 140 -11.20 -5.05 -8.03
CA SER A 140 -11.89 -6.32 -7.83
C SER A 140 -12.79 -6.61 -9.04
N LYS A 141 -13.39 -7.80 -9.06
CA LYS A 141 -14.35 -8.19 -10.11
C LYS A 141 -15.60 -7.28 -10.19
N LYS A 142 -15.89 -6.48 -9.16
CA LYS A 142 -17.13 -5.69 -9.04
C LYS A 142 -16.90 -4.19 -8.81
N GLY A 143 -15.67 -3.71 -8.97
CA GLY A 143 -15.29 -2.31 -8.72
C GLY A 143 -13.92 -2.23 -8.06
N GLY A 144 -13.52 -1.04 -7.63
CA GLY A 144 -12.22 -0.82 -6.95
C GLY A 144 -12.35 -0.26 -5.53
N THR A 145 -11.25 -0.37 -4.79
CA THR A 145 -11.03 0.30 -3.51
C THR A 145 -9.81 1.22 -3.63
N LEU A 146 -9.99 2.51 -3.35
CA LEU A 146 -8.90 3.46 -3.20
C LEU A 146 -8.14 3.16 -1.89
N CYS A 147 -6.91 2.67 -2.00
CA CYS A 147 -6.01 2.42 -0.89
C CYS A 147 -5.10 3.64 -0.67
N ILE A 148 -5.16 4.19 0.54
CA ILE A 148 -4.42 5.37 0.98
C ILE A 148 -3.30 4.91 1.92
N PRO A 149 -2.03 4.86 1.47
CA PRO A 149 -0.91 4.43 2.30
C PRO A 149 -0.81 5.25 3.58
N SER A 150 -0.89 4.60 4.72
CA SER A 150 -1.01 5.30 6.00
C SER A 150 -0.06 4.74 7.04
N VAL A 151 0.28 5.59 7.99
CA VAL A 151 0.88 5.17 9.25
C VAL A 151 -0.21 4.90 10.28
N PHE A 152 0.08 4.05 11.25
CA PHE A 152 -0.87 3.71 12.31
C PHE A 152 -0.24 3.85 13.70
N ILE A 153 -0.86 4.70 14.53
CA ILE A 153 -0.35 5.13 15.85
C ILE A 153 -1.43 4.95 16.92
N SER A 154 -1.05 4.65 18.16
CA SER A 154 -1.98 4.68 19.29
C SER A 154 -2.29 6.11 19.73
N TYR A 155 -3.29 6.23 20.59
CA TYR A 155 -3.67 7.47 21.25
C TYR A 155 -2.52 8.23 21.95
N ASP A 156 -1.56 7.52 22.54
CA ASP A 156 -0.36 8.09 23.18
C ASP A 156 0.76 8.47 22.18
N GLY A 157 0.55 8.25 20.88
CA GLY A 157 1.55 8.48 19.83
C GLY A 157 2.53 7.32 19.61
N THR A 158 2.37 6.19 20.31
CA THR A 158 3.23 5.01 20.09
C THR A 158 2.96 4.41 18.70
N PRO A 159 4.00 4.15 17.87
CA PRO A 159 3.81 3.51 16.57
C PRO A 159 3.31 2.08 16.69
N LEU A 160 2.20 1.76 16.02
CA LEU A 160 1.59 0.44 15.97
C LEU A 160 1.74 -0.25 14.60
N ASP A 161 2.47 0.40 13.70
CA ASP A 161 2.77 -0.06 12.36
C ASP A 161 4.25 -0.43 12.18
N LEU A 162 4.55 -0.92 10.99
CA LEU A 162 5.91 -1.15 10.50
C LEU A 162 6.47 0.06 9.73
N LYS A 163 5.59 0.91 9.19
CA LYS A 163 5.97 2.04 8.33
C LYS A 163 6.61 3.18 9.12
N THR A 164 6.06 3.57 10.28
CA THR A 164 6.64 4.67 11.08
C THR A 164 8.07 4.37 11.56
N PRO A 165 8.40 3.17 12.11
CA PRO A 165 9.78 2.84 12.44
C PRO A 165 10.71 2.85 11.21
N LEU A 166 10.24 2.36 10.05
CA LEU A 166 11.02 2.37 8.81
C LEU A 166 11.35 3.79 8.35
N LEU A 167 10.36 4.70 8.32
CA LEU A 167 10.58 6.10 7.94
C LEU A 167 11.62 6.79 8.84
N LYS A 168 11.55 6.55 10.15
CA LYS A 168 12.54 7.07 11.12
C LYS A 168 13.94 6.48 10.89
N ALA A 169 14.03 5.20 10.55
CA ALA A 169 15.31 4.55 10.26
C ALA A 169 15.93 5.09 8.97
N VAL A 170 15.13 5.27 7.92
CA VAL A 170 15.58 5.86 6.64
C VAL A 170 16.08 7.28 6.87
N ASP A 171 15.31 8.16 7.52
CA ASP A 171 15.74 9.54 7.82
C ASP A 171 17.05 9.60 8.62
N ALA A 172 17.21 8.71 9.60
CA ALA A 172 18.45 8.60 10.36
C ALA A 172 19.63 8.18 9.48
N VAL A 173 19.45 7.21 8.59
CA VAL A 173 20.49 6.76 7.65
C VAL A 173 20.86 7.88 6.66
N GLU A 174 19.86 8.51 6.03
CA GLU A 174 20.06 9.59 5.06
C GLU A 174 20.79 10.79 5.69
N THR A 175 20.38 11.22 6.89
CA THR A 175 21.03 12.32 7.62
C THR A 175 22.49 12.02 7.94
N ARG A 176 22.80 10.79 8.37
CA ARG A 176 24.19 10.40 8.69
C ARG A 176 25.03 10.23 7.43
N ALA A 177 24.48 9.62 6.38
CA ALA A 177 25.15 9.51 5.08
C ALA A 177 25.50 10.89 4.52
N MET A 178 24.57 11.84 4.55
CA MET A 178 24.80 13.22 4.13
C MET A 178 25.93 13.90 4.91
N ARG A 179 25.99 13.70 6.23
CA ARG A 179 27.09 14.23 7.06
C ARG A 179 28.44 13.68 6.64
N ILE A 180 28.54 12.37 6.41
CA ILE A 180 29.78 11.71 6.01
C ILE A 180 30.21 12.15 4.61
N LEU A 181 29.30 12.16 3.64
CA LEU A 181 29.59 12.57 2.26
C LEU A 181 30.13 14.00 2.19
N LYS A 182 29.60 14.91 3.02
CA LYS A 182 30.10 16.29 3.14
C LYS A 182 31.53 16.37 3.69
N LEU A 183 31.93 15.46 4.59
CA LEU A 183 33.31 15.39 5.10
C LEU A 183 34.31 14.98 4.00
N PHE A 184 33.89 14.13 3.05
CA PHE A 184 34.69 13.72 1.90
C PHE A 184 34.67 14.73 0.73
N GLY A 185 34.27 15.98 0.97
CA GLY A 185 34.33 17.07 -0.01
C GLY A 185 33.07 17.25 -0.87
N ASN A 186 32.06 16.39 -0.74
CA ASN A 186 30.81 16.49 -1.51
C ASN A 186 29.82 17.49 -0.89
N ARG A 187 30.21 18.78 -0.82
CA ARG A 187 29.43 19.83 -0.14
C ARG A 187 28.18 20.28 -0.90
N GLY A 188 28.10 20.01 -2.20
CA GLY A 188 26.96 20.39 -3.06
C GLY A 188 25.79 19.39 -3.08
N LEU A 189 25.93 18.23 -2.42
CA LEU A 189 24.85 17.25 -2.34
C LEU A 189 23.67 17.82 -1.56
N LYS A 190 22.47 17.62 -2.10
CA LYS A 190 21.21 18.04 -1.47
C LYS A 190 20.51 16.91 -0.72
N TRP A 191 20.69 15.68 -1.17
CA TRP A 191 20.02 14.49 -0.65
C TRP A 191 20.89 13.25 -0.84
N ALA A 192 20.62 12.21 -0.05
CA ALA A 192 21.10 10.85 -0.22
C ALA A 192 19.90 9.95 0.04
N HIS A 193 19.65 8.97 -0.83
CA HIS A 193 18.47 8.11 -0.73
C HIS A 193 18.83 6.65 -0.51
N VAL A 194 17.99 5.95 0.25
CA VAL A 194 18.06 4.49 0.41
C VAL A 194 17.22 3.83 -0.68
N THR A 195 17.81 2.88 -1.40
CA THR A 195 17.12 2.06 -2.41
C THR A 195 17.03 0.62 -1.94
N VAL A 196 15.92 -0.06 -2.23
CA VAL A 196 15.74 -1.49 -1.96
C VAL A 196 15.29 -2.22 -3.23
N GLY A 197 15.95 -3.33 -3.55
CA GLY A 197 15.51 -4.29 -4.56
C GLY A 197 15.18 -5.60 -3.85
N ALA A 198 13.89 -5.88 -3.68
CA ALA A 198 13.44 -7.08 -2.99
C ALA A 198 13.21 -8.22 -4.00
N GLU A 199 13.62 -9.43 -3.62
CA GLU A 199 13.33 -10.66 -4.35
C GLU A 199 12.34 -11.48 -3.52
N GLN A 200 11.17 -11.77 -4.09
CA GLN A 200 10.09 -12.47 -3.39
C GLN A 200 9.90 -13.88 -3.96
N GLU A 201 10.29 -14.89 -3.18
CA GLU A 201 10.02 -16.28 -3.49
C GLU A 201 8.64 -16.72 -2.95
N TYR A 202 8.03 -17.71 -3.62
CA TYR A 202 6.73 -18.27 -3.23
C TYR A 202 6.55 -19.71 -3.75
N PHE A 203 5.60 -20.42 -3.15
CA PHE A 203 5.13 -21.73 -3.62
C PHE A 203 3.70 -21.61 -4.14
N LEU A 204 3.39 -22.37 -5.18
CA LEU A 204 2.02 -22.54 -5.68
C LEU A 204 1.56 -23.97 -5.45
N ILE A 205 0.38 -24.13 -4.87
CA ILE A 205 -0.28 -25.41 -4.64
C ILE A 205 -1.67 -25.33 -5.24
N ASP A 206 -2.08 -26.38 -5.95
CA ASP A 206 -3.44 -26.45 -6.47
C ASP A 206 -4.46 -26.34 -5.32
N ASN A 207 -5.47 -25.49 -5.50
CA ASN A 207 -6.44 -25.18 -4.46
C ASN A 207 -7.20 -26.41 -3.95
N ALA A 208 -7.49 -27.40 -4.80
CA ALA A 208 -8.15 -28.63 -4.35
C ALA A 208 -7.24 -29.41 -3.38
N VAL A 209 -5.96 -29.55 -3.72
CA VAL A 209 -4.95 -30.23 -2.88
C VAL A 209 -4.71 -29.47 -1.58
N ALA A 210 -4.63 -28.14 -1.64
CA ALA A 210 -4.44 -27.31 -0.45
C ALA A 210 -5.65 -27.39 0.50
N LYS A 211 -6.88 -27.52 -0.02
CA LYS A 211 -8.10 -27.63 0.80
C LYS A 211 -8.15 -28.89 1.64
N ASP A 212 -7.63 -29.99 1.12
CA ASP A 212 -7.57 -31.29 1.78
C ASP A 212 -6.48 -31.37 2.86
N ARG A 213 -5.64 -30.32 2.97
CA ARG A 213 -4.53 -30.22 3.92
C ARG A 213 -4.79 -29.14 4.97
N LEU A 214 -5.37 -29.54 6.10
CA LEU A 214 -5.66 -28.63 7.21
C LEU A 214 -4.40 -27.93 7.75
N ASP A 215 -3.27 -28.61 7.75
CA ASP A 215 -1.99 -28.05 8.18
C ASP A 215 -1.51 -26.91 7.25
N LEU A 216 -1.62 -27.08 5.93
CA LEU A 216 -1.35 -25.97 5.00
C LEU A 216 -2.30 -24.78 5.23
N ARG A 217 -3.59 -25.05 5.44
CA ARG A 217 -4.61 -24.01 5.61
C ARG A 217 -4.45 -23.16 6.87
N TYR A 218 -4.10 -23.80 7.98
CA TYR A 218 -4.04 -23.12 9.28
C TYR A 218 -2.63 -22.72 9.70
N CYS A 219 -1.61 -23.42 9.20
CA CYS A 219 -0.23 -23.19 9.63
C CYS A 219 0.67 -22.63 8.53
N GLY A 220 0.17 -22.50 7.29
CA GLY A 220 0.95 -22.00 6.15
C GLY A 220 2.08 -22.93 5.70
N ARG A 221 2.18 -24.13 6.30
CA ARG A 221 3.22 -25.13 6.01
C ARG A 221 2.72 -26.53 6.37
N THR A 222 3.31 -27.55 5.77
CA THR A 222 3.02 -28.94 6.13
C THR A 222 3.60 -29.29 7.49
N ILE A 223 2.81 -29.86 8.41
CA ILE A 223 3.30 -30.33 9.73
C ILE A 223 3.78 -31.77 9.64
N LEU A 224 3.10 -32.58 8.83
CA LEU A 224 3.39 -33.98 8.61
C LEU A 224 3.50 -34.25 7.10
N GLY A 225 4.43 -35.11 6.72
CA GLY A 225 4.63 -35.49 5.32
C GLY A 225 5.89 -36.32 5.13
N CYS A 226 5.86 -37.21 4.14
CA CYS A 226 7.07 -37.85 3.64
C CYS A 226 7.80 -36.88 2.70
N PRO A 227 9.15 -36.87 2.65
CA PRO A 227 9.89 -36.17 1.61
C PRO A 227 9.37 -36.53 0.21
N PRO A 228 9.38 -35.57 -0.73
CA PRO A 228 8.92 -35.86 -2.09
C PRO A 228 9.81 -36.93 -2.73
N PRO A 229 9.23 -37.86 -3.50
CA PRO A 229 10.00 -38.93 -4.16
C PRO A 229 10.99 -38.38 -5.21
N LYS A 230 10.76 -37.15 -5.68
CA LYS A 230 11.63 -36.41 -6.61
C LYS A 230 11.99 -35.06 -5.98
N GLY A 231 13.28 -34.82 -5.77
CA GLY A 231 13.81 -33.50 -5.36
C GLY A 231 14.36 -32.72 -6.55
N GLN A 232 14.94 -31.54 -6.30
CA GLN A 232 15.55 -30.66 -7.31
C GLN A 232 16.84 -31.21 -7.97
N GLN A 233 17.12 -32.51 -7.86
CA GLN A 233 18.40 -33.11 -8.26
C GLN A 233 18.50 -33.44 -9.76
N MET A 234 17.38 -33.39 -10.49
CA MET A 234 17.28 -33.82 -11.90
C MET A 234 16.76 -32.65 -12.76
N GLU A 235 15.75 -32.89 -13.61
CA GLU A 235 15.19 -31.90 -14.56
C GLU A 235 14.41 -30.74 -13.90
N ASP A 236 14.09 -30.86 -12.61
CA ASP A 236 13.38 -29.83 -11.84
C ASP A 236 14.38 -28.81 -11.30
N HIS A 237 15.05 -28.08 -12.20
CA HIS A 237 15.98 -27.01 -11.88
C HIS A 237 15.38 -25.63 -12.19
N TYR A 238 16.00 -24.58 -11.63
CA TYR A 238 15.54 -23.19 -11.74
C TYR A 238 15.31 -22.68 -13.17
N PHE A 239 15.95 -23.31 -14.17
CA PHE A 239 15.85 -22.96 -15.59
C PHE A 239 15.01 -23.96 -16.41
N GLY A 240 14.28 -24.86 -15.74
CA GLY A 240 13.39 -25.81 -16.39
C GLY A 240 12.15 -25.14 -17.00
N SER A 241 11.41 -25.86 -17.82
CA SER A 241 10.17 -25.35 -18.42
C SER A 241 9.11 -25.09 -17.35
N ILE A 242 8.50 -23.91 -17.38
CA ILE A 242 7.42 -23.54 -16.45
C ILE A 242 6.10 -24.20 -16.90
N PRO A 243 5.37 -24.89 -16.02
CA PRO A 243 4.05 -25.43 -16.35
C PRO A 243 3.09 -24.32 -16.81
N SER A 244 2.30 -24.57 -17.86
CA SER A 244 1.45 -23.55 -18.50
C SER A 244 0.48 -22.85 -17.55
N ARG A 245 -0.10 -23.57 -16.58
CA ARG A 245 -0.96 -22.98 -15.53
C ARG A 245 -0.21 -22.01 -14.61
N VAL A 246 1.05 -22.32 -14.31
CA VAL A 246 1.90 -21.47 -13.46
C VAL A 246 2.33 -20.23 -14.25
N LEU A 247 2.73 -20.41 -15.51
CA LEU A 247 3.08 -19.30 -16.38
C LEU A 247 1.91 -18.31 -16.55
N ALA A 248 0.70 -18.81 -16.82
CA ALA A 248 -0.49 -17.96 -16.92
C ALA A 248 -0.77 -17.17 -15.64
N PHE A 249 -0.58 -17.78 -14.47
CA PHE A 249 -0.68 -17.07 -13.19
C PHE A 249 0.40 -15.98 -13.06
N MET A 250 1.65 -16.28 -13.41
CA MET A 250 2.75 -15.32 -13.36
C MET A 250 2.50 -14.13 -14.28
N GLU A 251 2.00 -14.36 -15.50
CA GLU A 251 1.64 -13.33 -16.46
C GLU A 251 0.50 -12.44 -15.94
N ASP A 252 -0.52 -13.02 -15.31
CA ASP A 252 -1.62 -12.26 -14.70
C ASP A 252 -1.13 -11.39 -13.53
N VAL A 253 -0.31 -11.96 -12.63
CA VAL A 253 0.30 -11.23 -11.50
C VAL A 253 1.17 -10.09 -12.00
N GLU A 254 2.05 -10.35 -12.97
CA GLU A 254 2.93 -9.34 -13.55
C GLU A 254 2.12 -8.17 -14.14
N ARG A 255 1.03 -8.48 -14.86
CA ARG A 255 0.18 -7.44 -15.44
C ARG A 255 -0.53 -6.60 -14.39
N ASP A 256 -0.96 -7.19 -13.28
CA ASP A 256 -1.55 -6.46 -12.15
C ASP A 256 -0.51 -5.60 -11.42
N LEU A 257 0.73 -6.09 -11.26
CA LEU A 257 1.84 -5.32 -10.71
C LEU A 257 2.16 -4.10 -11.58
N TYR A 258 2.23 -4.25 -12.91
CA TYR A 258 2.42 -3.12 -13.82
C TYR A 258 1.33 -2.07 -13.64
N ARG A 259 0.06 -2.45 -13.54
CA ARG A 259 -1.04 -1.50 -13.31
C ARG A 259 -0.92 -0.72 -12.00
N LEU A 260 -0.31 -1.34 -10.98
CA LEU A 260 0.01 -0.75 -9.68
C LEU A 260 1.37 -0.02 -9.65
N GLY A 261 2.08 0.05 -10.78
CA GLY A 261 3.36 0.76 -10.89
C GLY A 261 4.51 0.07 -10.17
N VAL A 262 4.38 -1.23 -9.89
CA VAL A 262 5.45 -2.10 -9.38
C VAL A 262 6.27 -2.63 -10.55
#